data_AF-A0A4C1WAD6-F1
#
_entry.id   AF-A0A4C1WAD6-F1
#
_cell.length_a   1.000
_cell.length_b   1.000
_cell.length_c   1.000
_cell.angle_alpha   90.00
_cell.angle_beta   90.00
_cell.angle_gamma   90.00
#
_symmetry.space_group_name_H-M   'P 1'
#
loop_
_entity.id
_entity.type
_entity.pdbx_description
1 polymer ?
#
loop_
_entity_poly.entity_id
_entity_poly.type
_entity_poly.pdbx_seq_one_letter_code
_entity_poly.pdbx_strand_id
1 'polypeptide(L)'
;MHLIYGECRCNASAAARLYRERYPNLERYPDHRVFDNVHHSLTEGGHFPNQIRGGGRPSFPYEEEVLQEVADDPKDVRLIDRRHMWYQQDGCPAHFAVQVKDFLDQEYPGRWIGRSGTISWPARSPDLNILDFFYWGVLKEKV
;
A
#
# COMPACT_ATOMS: atom_id res chain seq x y z
N MET A 1 -5.18 1.48 5.18
CA MET A 1 -6.11 2.27 6.04
C MET A 1 -6.44 3.63 5.44
N HIS A 2 -5.46 4.46 5.10
CA HIS A 2 -5.69 5.78 4.50
C HIS A 2 -6.60 5.77 3.26
N LEU A 3 -6.43 4.80 2.35
CA LEU A 3 -7.29 4.66 1.16
C LEU A 3 -8.76 4.39 1.52
N ILE A 4 -9.01 3.50 2.49
CA ILE A 4 -10.36 3.18 2.98
C ILE A 4 -10.98 4.39 3.69
N TYR A 5 -10.17 5.19 4.39
CA TYR A 5 -10.61 6.46 4.98
C TYR A 5 -11.05 7.47 3.92
N GLY A 6 -10.24 7.64 2.86
CA GLY A 6 -10.58 8.50 1.72
C GLY A 6 -11.84 8.05 0.98
N GLU A 7 -12.01 6.75 0.75
CA GLU A 7 -13.23 6.18 0.14
C GLU A 7 -14.48 6.47 0.98
N CYS A 8 -14.34 6.40 2.31
CA CYS A 8 -15.39 6.78 3.25
C CYS A 8 -15.52 8.30 3.45
N ARG A 9 -14.98 9.12 2.54
CA ARG A 9 -15.03 10.60 2.59
C ARG A 9 -14.54 11.16 3.92
N CYS A 10 -13.42 10.61 4.41
CA CYS A 10 -12.80 10.96 5.68
C CYS A 10 -13.70 10.73 6.91
N ASN A 11 -14.64 9.79 6.83
CA ASN A 11 -15.40 9.34 7.99
C ASN A 11 -14.71 8.12 8.63
N ALA A 12 -14.07 8.34 9.77
CA ALA A 12 -13.28 7.34 10.49
C ALA A 12 -14.10 6.11 10.90
N SER A 13 -15.32 6.32 11.37
CA SER A 13 -16.21 5.26 11.84
C SER A 13 -16.71 4.39 10.68
N ALA A 14 -17.07 5.02 9.55
CA ALA A 14 -17.44 4.30 8.34
C ALA A 14 -16.24 3.54 7.77
N ALA A 15 -15.04 4.14 7.80
CA ALA A 15 -13.80 3.51 7.36
C ALA A 15 -13.46 2.28 8.20
N ALA A 16 -13.57 2.36 9.52
CA ALA A 16 -13.33 1.23 10.41
C ALA A 16 -14.31 0.07 10.16
N ARG A 17 -15.58 0.38 9.85
CA ARG A 17 -16.56 -0.63 9.46
C ARG A 17 -16.21 -1.27 8.12
N LEU A 18 -15.96 -0.46 7.09
CA LEU A 18 -15.59 -0.95 5.76
C LEU A 18 -14.30 -1.78 5.78
N TYR A 19 -13.35 -1.40 6.65
CA TYR A 19 -12.12 -2.17 6.86
C TYR A 19 -12.40 -3.57 7.41
N ARG A 20 -13.33 -3.71 8.37
CA ARG A 20 -13.76 -5.01 8.87
C ARG A 20 -14.41 -5.86 7.77
N GLU A 21 -15.28 -5.24 6.97
CA GLU A 21 -15.97 -5.92 5.86
C GLU A 21 -15.00 -6.42 4.80
N ARG A 22 -13.96 -5.63 4.45
CA ARG A 22 -12.96 -6.01 3.45
C ARG A 22 -11.94 -7.04 3.94
N TYR A 23 -11.69 -7.08 5.25
CA TYR A 23 -10.66 -7.94 5.83
C TYR A 23 -11.22 -8.76 7.02
N PRO A 24 -12.18 -9.67 6.78
CA PRO A 24 -12.98 -10.32 7.82
C PRO A 24 -12.21 -11.26 8.76
N ASN A 25 -10.97 -11.64 8.42
CA ASN A 25 -10.18 -12.64 9.14
C ASN A 25 -9.00 -12.04 9.92
N LEU A 26 -9.03 -10.74 10.23
CA LEU A 26 -8.00 -10.11 11.04
C LEU A 26 -8.18 -10.46 12.52
N GLU A 27 -7.10 -10.88 13.18
CA GLU A 27 -7.07 -11.11 14.63
C GLU A 27 -7.41 -9.87 15.44
N ARG A 28 -7.05 -8.68 14.91
CA ARG A 28 -7.34 -7.40 15.55
C ARG A 28 -7.69 -6.34 14.51
N TYR A 29 -8.73 -5.56 14.82
CA TYR A 29 -9.17 -4.48 13.97
C TYR A 29 -8.70 -3.12 14.48
N PRO A 30 -8.30 -2.21 13.57
CA PRO A 30 -7.97 -0.84 13.93
C PRO A 30 -9.21 -0.11 14.43
N ASP A 31 -9.05 0.64 15.52
CA ASP A 31 -10.05 1.59 15.98
C ASP A 31 -10.18 2.76 14.99
N HIS A 32 -11.34 3.41 14.94
CA HIS A 32 -11.59 4.56 14.05
C HIS A 32 -10.53 5.67 14.18
N ARG A 33 -10.02 5.93 15.39
CA ARG A 33 -8.97 6.94 15.63
C ARG A 33 -7.67 6.63 14.89
N VAL A 34 -7.40 5.36 14.59
CA VAL A 34 -6.21 4.96 13.82
C VAL A 34 -6.30 5.50 12.39
N PHE A 35 -7.50 5.58 11.81
CA PHE A 35 -7.69 6.13 10.47
C PHE A 35 -7.42 7.63 10.44
N ASP A 36 -7.94 8.38 11.42
CA ASP A 36 -7.68 9.82 11.55
C ASP A 36 -6.18 10.09 11.78
N ASN A 37 -5.56 9.37 12.71
CA ASN A 37 -4.14 9.55 13.06
C ASN A 37 -3.22 9.22 11.89
N VAL A 38 -3.48 8.12 11.17
CA VAL A 38 -2.70 7.75 9.98
C VAL A 38 -2.89 8.79 8.88
N HIS A 39 -4.12 9.29 8.67
CA HIS A 39 -4.38 10.32 7.67
C HIS A 39 -3.61 11.60 7.99
N HIS A 40 -3.78 12.14 9.20
CA HIS A 40 -3.10 13.35 9.64
C HIS A 40 -1.57 13.21 9.62
N SER A 41 -1.04 12.07 10.07
CA SER A 41 0.40 11.82 10.09
C SER A 41 1.00 11.82 8.68
N LEU A 42 0.27 11.26 7.70
CA LEU A 42 0.71 11.22 6.32
C LEU A 42 0.57 12.59 5.63
N THR A 43 -0.56 13.28 5.80
CA THR A 43 -0.83 14.54 5.08
C THR A 43 -0.07 15.73 5.65
N GLU A 44 0.06 15.83 6.97
CA GLU A 44 0.72 16.97 7.63
C GLU A 44 2.17 16.67 7.97
N GLY A 45 2.47 15.43 8.37
CA GLY A 45 3.79 15.04 8.87
C GLY A 45 4.69 14.37 7.84
N GLY A 46 4.14 13.88 6.72
CA GLY A 46 4.89 13.12 5.72
C GLY A 46 5.51 11.82 6.24
N HIS A 47 5.03 11.30 7.38
CA HIS A 47 5.58 10.10 8.04
C HIS A 47 4.46 9.17 8.52
N PHE A 48 4.76 7.89 8.74
CA PHE A 48 3.80 6.99 9.38
C PHE A 48 3.77 7.21 10.91
N PRO A 49 2.61 7.00 11.57
CA PRO A 49 2.55 7.01 13.03
C PRO A 49 3.52 5.99 13.62
N ASN A 50 4.12 6.30 14.77
CA ASN A 50 5.10 5.49 15.52
C ASN A 50 6.49 5.29 14.90
N GLN A 51 6.76 5.83 13.71
CA GLN A 51 8.09 5.71 13.09
C GLN A 51 9.19 6.49 13.85
N ILE A 52 8.80 7.52 14.63
CA ILE A 52 9.73 8.34 15.43
C ILE A 52 10.23 7.60 16.69
N ARG A 53 9.49 6.60 17.21
CA ARG A 53 9.83 5.92 18.47
C ARG A 53 10.48 4.56 18.25
N GLY A 54 11.61 4.49 17.53
CA GLY A 54 12.50 3.32 17.51
C GLY A 54 11.84 1.94 17.32
N GLY A 55 10.62 1.90 16.80
CA GLY A 55 9.86 0.70 16.61
C GLY A 55 10.44 0.04 15.37
N GLY A 56 11.10 -1.10 15.58
CA GLY A 56 11.59 -1.91 14.47
C GLY A 56 10.52 -2.12 13.42
N ARG A 57 10.97 -2.39 12.19
CA ARG A 57 10.11 -2.79 11.07
C ARG A 57 9.12 -3.85 11.59
N PRO A 58 7.80 -3.71 11.36
CA PRO A 58 6.85 -4.72 11.77
C PRO A 58 7.32 -6.07 11.24
N SER A 59 7.44 -7.07 12.12
CA SER A 59 7.76 -8.43 11.68
C SER A 59 6.65 -8.86 10.72
N PHE A 60 7.02 -9.13 9.47
CA PHE A 60 6.06 -9.66 8.50
C PHE A 60 5.89 -11.15 8.78
N PRO A 61 4.66 -11.68 8.79
CA PRO A 61 4.42 -13.10 9.08
C PRO A 61 5.10 -14.06 8.08
N TYR A 62 5.55 -13.55 6.94
CA TYR A 62 6.30 -14.26 5.90
C TYR A 62 7.79 -13.88 5.86
N GLU A 63 8.28 -13.05 6.78
CA GLU A 63 9.65 -12.55 6.76
C GLU A 63 10.67 -13.68 6.90
N GLU A 64 10.47 -14.57 7.87
CA GLU A 64 11.37 -15.72 8.07
C GLU A 64 11.33 -16.69 6.88
N GLU A 65 10.15 -16.96 6.32
CA GLU A 65 9.99 -17.81 5.14
C GLU A 65 10.72 -17.23 3.91
N VAL A 66 10.57 -15.92 3.67
CA VAL A 66 11.26 -15.21 2.60
C VAL A 66 12.78 -15.20 2.82
N LEU A 67 13.24 -14.95 4.04
CA LEU A 67 14.67 -14.95 4.37
C LEU A 67 15.29 -16.34 4.21
N GLN A 68 14.54 -17.39 4.58
CA GLN A 68 14.96 -18.78 4.40
C GLN A 68 15.03 -19.14 2.91
N GLU A 69 14.02 -18.78 2.11
CA GLU A 69 14.02 -19.03 0.66
C GLU A 69 15.19 -18.30 -0.05
N VAL A 70 15.48 -17.05 0.33
CA VAL A 70 16.63 -16.28 -0.19
C VAL A 70 17.97 -16.91 0.23
N ALA A 71 18.07 -17.43 1.46
CA ALA A 71 19.27 -18.09 1.94
C ALA A 71 19.52 -19.43 1.22
N ASP A 72 18.45 -20.16 0.92
CA ASP A 72 18.49 -21.49 0.30
C ASP A 72 18.72 -21.42 -1.24
N ASP A 73 18.15 -20.43 -1.94
CA ASP A 73 18.40 -20.18 -3.37
C ASP A 73 18.34 -18.66 -3.66
N PRO A 74 19.48 -17.94 -3.67
CA PRO A 74 19.53 -16.48 -3.83
C PRO A 74 19.22 -15.99 -5.26
N LYS A 75 18.44 -16.74 -6.04
CA LYS A 75 17.91 -16.28 -7.32
C LYS A 75 16.99 -15.09 -7.11
N ASP A 76 17.06 -14.20 -8.09
CA ASP A 76 16.40 -12.89 -8.18
C ASP A 76 15.41 -12.61 -7.04
N VAL A 77 15.86 -11.88 -6.00
CA VAL A 77 15.05 -11.45 -4.84
C VAL A 77 13.68 -10.89 -5.25
N ARG A 78 13.59 -10.36 -6.48
CA ARG A 78 12.38 -9.90 -7.15
C ARG A 78 11.29 -10.97 -7.30
N LEU A 79 11.63 -12.25 -7.47
CA LEU A 79 10.67 -13.36 -7.64
C LEU A 79 10.03 -13.77 -6.31
N ILE A 80 10.81 -13.79 -5.23
CA ILE A 80 10.34 -14.13 -3.88
C ILE A 80 9.45 -12.98 -3.35
N ASP A 81 9.84 -11.73 -3.65
CA ASP A 81 9.10 -10.53 -3.30
C ASP A 81 7.72 -10.47 -4.03
N ARG A 82 7.64 -10.86 -5.32
CA ARG A 82 6.38 -10.84 -6.10
C ARG A 82 5.24 -11.69 -5.53
N ARG A 83 5.55 -12.80 -4.85
CA ARG A 83 4.53 -13.68 -4.28
C ARG A 83 3.80 -13.04 -3.09
N HIS A 84 4.47 -12.16 -2.36
CA HIS A 84 3.96 -11.57 -1.12
C HIS A 84 3.75 -10.05 -1.20
N MET A 85 4.35 -9.39 -2.19
CA MET A 85 4.28 -7.95 -2.37
C MET A 85 2.96 -7.50 -2.97
N TRP A 86 2.51 -6.33 -2.52
CA TRP A 86 1.45 -5.56 -3.17
C TRP A 86 2.06 -4.59 -4.17
N TYR A 87 1.58 -4.62 -5.42
CA TYR A 87 1.99 -3.66 -6.44
C TYR A 87 1.01 -2.49 -6.50
N GLN A 88 1.51 -1.25 -6.55
CA GLN A 88 0.68 -0.05 -6.69
C GLN A 88 1.12 0.74 -7.91
N GLN A 89 0.18 1.06 -8.79
CA GLN A 89 0.38 1.96 -9.93
C GLN A 89 -0.67 3.08 -9.97
N ASP A 90 -0.29 4.21 -10.56
CA ASP A 90 -1.17 5.36 -10.72
C ASP A 90 -2.21 5.16 -11.84
N GLY A 91 -3.03 6.19 -12.06
CA GLY A 91 -4.07 6.19 -13.09
C GLY A 91 -3.61 6.63 -14.48
N CYS A 92 -2.31 6.71 -14.77
CA CYS A 92 -1.79 7.17 -16.07
C CYS A 92 -2.37 6.31 -17.22
N PRO A 93 -2.78 6.91 -18.37
CA PRO A 93 -3.36 6.15 -19.48
C PRO A 93 -2.48 5.00 -19.99
N ALA A 94 -1.16 5.14 -19.96
CA ALA A 94 -0.21 4.09 -20.35
C ALA A 94 -0.33 2.84 -19.46
N HIS A 95 -0.67 3.01 -18.18
CA HIS A 95 -0.82 1.94 -17.20
C HIS A 95 -2.19 1.24 -17.26
N PHE A 96 -3.13 1.78 -18.06
CA PHE A 96 -4.47 1.21 -18.23
C PHE A 96 -4.58 0.23 -19.41
N ALA A 97 -3.49 0.02 -20.15
CA ALA A 97 -3.48 -0.92 -21.26
C ALA A 97 -3.85 -2.35 -20.80
N VAL A 98 -4.62 -3.07 -21.63
CA VAL A 98 -5.06 -4.45 -21.33
C VAL A 98 -3.86 -5.35 -21.03
N GLN A 99 -2.81 -5.26 -21.84
CA GLN A 99 -1.58 -6.03 -21.67
C GLN A 99 -0.91 -5.80 -20.31
N VAL A 100 -0.94 -4.56 -19.79
CA VAL A 100 -0.36 -4.23 -18.47
C VAL A 100 -1.19 -4.87 -17.36
N LYS A 101 -2.52 -4.85 -17.49
CA LYS A 101 -3.41 -5.49 -16.51
C LYS A 101 -3.26 -7.00 -16.51
N ASP A 102 -3.25 -7.62 -17.69
CA ASP A 102 -3.08 -9.07 -17.84
C ASP A 102 -1.76 -9.53 -17.22
N PHE A 103 -0.68 -8.75 -17.42
CA PHE A 103 0.60 -8.99 -16.78
C PHE A 103 0.50 -8.88 -15.24
N LEU A 104 -0.15 -7.84 -14.71
CA LEU A 104 -0.28 -7.64 -13.27
C LEU A 104 -1.19 -8.67 -12.60
N ASP A 105 -2.24 -9.13 -13.28
CA ASP A 105 -3.09 -10.20 -12.78
C ASP A 105 -2.34 -11.55 -12.73
N GLN A 106 -1.39 -11.78 -13.64
CA GLN A 106 -0.54 -12.97 -13.63
C GLN A 106 0.57 -12.89 -12.56
N GLU A 107 1.26 -11.75 -12.46
CA GLU A 107 2.42 -11.60 -11.57
C GLU A 107 2.03 -11.27 -10.11
N TYR A 108 0.91 -10.56 -9.92
CA TYR A 108 0.42 -10.10 -8.60
C TYR A 108 -1.07 -10.44 -8.40
N PRO A 109 -1.47 -11.73 -8.49
CA PRO A 109 -2.88 -12.13 -8.46
C PRO A 109 -3.55 -11.69 -7.15
N GLY A 110 -4.57 -10.82 -7.28
CA GLY A 110 -5.30 -10.28 -6.13
C GLY A 110 -4.51 -9.31 -5.25
N ARG A 111 -3.31 -8.88 -5.69
CA ARG A 111 -2.37 -8.08 -4.89
C ARG A 111 -1.84 -6.85 -5.64
N TRP A 112 -2.65 -6.26 -6.52
CA TRP A 112 -2.29 -4.99 -7.13
C TRP A 112 -3.39 -3.94 -7.06
N ILE A 113 -2.95 -2.70 -6.91
CA ILE A 113 -3.76 -1.50 -6.74
C ILE A 113 -3.55 -0.63 -7.98
N GLY A 114 -4.64 -0.23 -8.61
CA GLY A 114 -4.58 0.56 -9.83
C GLY A 114 -5.96 0.75 -10.43
N ARG A 115 -6.03 1.42 -11.58
CA ARG A 115 -7.30 1.61 -12.28
C ARG A 115 -7.82 0.26 -12.80
N SER A 116 -8.94 -0.21 -12.25
CA SER A 116 -9.51 -1.57 -12.47
C SER A 116 -8.70 -2.74 -11.90
N GLY A 117 -7.81 -2.50 -10.92
CA GLY A 117 -7.16 -3.57 -10.16
C GLY A 117 -8.02 -4.12 -9.03
N THR A 118 -7.43 -5.00 -8.20
CA THR A 118 -8.12 -5.60 -7.02
C THR A 118 -8.65 -4.53 -6.08
N ILE A 119 -7.88 -3.46 -5.90
CA ILE A 119 -8.32 -2.23 -5.25
C ILE A 119 -8.26 -1.12 -6.29
N SER A 120 -9.43 -0.55 -6.58
CA SER A 120 -9.52 0.54 -7.56
C SER A 120 -8.84 1.80 -7.04
N TRP A 121 -7.85 2.30 -7.77
CA TRP A 121 -7.20 3.57 -7.47
C TRP A 121 -8.10 4.76 -7.86
N PRO A 122 -8.29 5.77 -6.99
CA PRO A 122 -9.05 6.96 -7.32
C PRO A 122 -8.36 7.79 -8.41
N ALA A 123 -9.16 8.40 -9.29
CA ALA A 123 -8.63 9.23 -10.37
C ALA A 123 -8.04 10.54 -9.81
N ARG A 124 -6.89 10.96 -10.34
CA ARG A 124 -6.20 12.22 -9.99
C ARG A 124 -5.84 12.33 -8.50
N SER A 125 -5.34 11.25 -7.91
CA SER A 125 -4.87 11.24 -6.51
C SER A 125 -3.35 11.06 -6.41
N PRO A 126 -2.56 12.07 -6.80
CA PRO A 126 -1.10 12.04 -6.64
C PRO A 126 -0.68 12.09 -5.16
N ASP A 127 -1.52 12.66 -4.29
CA ASP A 127 -1.39 12.68 -2.83
C ASP A 127 -1.35 11.28 -2.19
N LEU A 128 -1.91 10.28 -2.87
CA LEU A 128 -1.95 8.90 -2.41
C LEU A 128 -0.78 8.07 -2.95
N ASN A 129 -0.11 8.53 -4.00
CA ASN A 129 1.07 7.85 -4.54
C ASN A 129 2.31 8.34 -3.79
N ILE A 130 2.97 7.45 -3.04
CA ILE A 130 4.18 7.78 -2.27
C ILE A 130 5.27 8.38 -3.17
N LEU A 131 5.35 7.96 -4.43
CA LEU A 131 6.31 8.51 -5.37
C LEU A 131 5.99 9.98 -5.71
N ASP A 132 4.73 10.31 -5.98
CA ASP A 132 4.30 11.66 -6.35
C ASP A 132 4.24 12.60 -5.13
N PHE A 133 3.75 12.10 -4.00
CA PHE A 133 3.61 12.86 -2.76
C PHE A 133 4.96 13.21 -2.12
N PHE A 134 5.91 12.25 -2.09
CA PHE A 134 7.16 12.42 -1.35
C PHE A 134 8.38 12.38 -2.26
N TYR A 135 8.60 11.27 -2.97
CA TYR A 135 9.88 11.03 -3.64
C TYR A 135 10.21 12.07 -4.70
N TRP A 136 9.27 12.36 -5.60
CA TRP A 136 9.47 13.33 -6.67
C TRP A 136 9.53 14.78 -6.16
N GLY A 137 8.83 15.11 -5.07
CA GLY A 137 8.94 16.41 -4.41
C GLY A 137 10.35 16.65 -3.88
N VAL A 138 10.87 15.70 -3.09
CA VAL A 138 12.21 15.76 -2.51
C VAL A 138 13.31 15.77 -3.57
N LEU A 139 13.14 14.99 -4.65
CA LEU A 139 14.11 14.99 -5.74
C LEU A 139 14.17 16.32 -6.48
N LYS A 140 13.03 16.98 -6.71
CA LYS A 140 12.98 18.29 -7.38
C LYS A 140 13.65 19.39 -6.58
N GLU A 141 13.68 19.29 -5.25
CA GLU A 141 14.39 20.26 -4.40
C GLU A 141 15.91 20.08 -4.40
N LYS A 142 16.40 18.93 -4.86
CA LYS A 142 17.83 18.57 -4.88
C LYS A 142 18.50 18.76 -6.24
N VAL A 143 17.75 19.22 -7.25
CA VAL A 143 18.21 19.49 -8.62
C VAL A 143 18.08 20.98 -8.89
#